data_AF-A0A410WRW4-F1
#
_entry.id   AF-A0A410WRW4-F1
#
_cell.length_a   1.000
_cell.length_b   1.000
_cell.length_c   1.000
_cell.angle_alpha   90.00
_cell.angle_beta   90.00
_cell.angle_gamma   90.00
#
_symmetry.space_group_name_H-M   'P 1'
#
loop_
_entity.id
_entity.type
_entity.pdbx_description
1 polymer ?
#
loop_
_entity_poly.entity_id
_entity_poly.type
_entity_poly.pdbx_seq_one_letter_code
_entity_poly.pdbx_strand_id
1 'polypeptide(L)' 'MDLAVWSEQNVEYMFDEIKTKLRMATGGSIKASNFSQEQYEDLKDLYDLVMSKPNFSISEIDAITTELGKLRKA' A
#
# COMPACT_ATOMS: atom_id res chain seq x y z
N MET A 1 4.43 15.74 5.28
CA MET A 1 4.80 14.53 4.55
C MET A 1 4.53 14.80 3.08
N ASP A 2 5.50 14.58 2.20
CA ASP A 2 5.32 14.75 0.75
C ASP A 2 5.40 13.36 0.12
N LEU A 3 4.26 12.83 -0.36
CA LEU A 3 4.16 11.49 -0.94
C LEU A 3 4.71 11.42 -2.37
N ALA A 4 5.08 12.55 -2.99
CA ALA A 4 5.76 12.55 -4.29
C ALA A 4 7.25 12.17 -4.18
N VAL A 5 7.79 12.09 -2.96
CA VAL A 5 9.21 11.78 -2.72
C VAL A 5 9.32 10.44 -2.01
N TRP A 6 10.20 9.57 -2.46
CA TRP A 6 10.49 8.33 -1.77
C TRP A 6 11.03 8.58 -0.35
N SER A 7 10.45 7.91 0.65
CA SER A 7 11.03 7.78 1.99
C SER A 7 10.43 6.56 2.69
N GLU A 8 11.19 5.95 3.61
CA GLU A 8 10.68 4.82 4.40
C GLU A 8 9.38 5.16 5.15
N GLN A 9 9.29 6.38 5.66
CA GLN A 9 8.11 6.91 6.35
C GLN A 9 6.88 6.98 5.45
N ASN A 10 7.07 7.36 4.18
CA ASN A 10 5.98 7.39 3.20
C ASN A 10 5.53 5.98 2.82
N VAL A 11 6.45 5.03 2.71
CA VAL A 11 6.11 3.62 2.45
C VAL A 11 5.26 3.08 3.60
N GLU A 12 5.70 3.26 4.86
CA GLU A 12 4.96 2.83 6.04
C GLU A 12 3.57 3.47 6.10
N TYR A 13 3.51 4.77 5.89
CA TYR A 13 2.25 5.52 5.88
C TYR A 13 1.26 4.98 4.83
N MET A 14 1.69 4.81 3.58
CA MET A 14 0.80 4.32 2.52
C MET A 14 0.30 2.90 2.80
N PHE A 15 1.15 2.01 3.29
CA PHE A 15 0.74 0.67 3.69
C PHE A 15 -0.30 0.67 4.82
N ASP A 16 -0.09 1.51 5.84
CA ASP A 16 -1.00 1.62 6.99
C ASP A 16 -2.37 2.17 6.60
N GLU A 17 -2.39 3.19 5.75
CA GLU A 17 -3.63 3.76 5.24
C GLU A 17 -4.39 2.77 4.37
N ILE A 18 -3.72 2.04 3.46
CA ILE A 18 -4.36 0.99 2.64
C ILE A 18 -4.96 -0.10 3.54
N LYS A 19 -4.18 -0.63 4.50
CA LYS A 19 -4.66 -1.65 5.45
C LYS A 19 -5.88 -1.18 6.22
N THR A 20 -5.85 0.07 6.70
CA THR A 20 -6.94 0.68 7.46
C THR A 20 -8.19 0.79 6.59
N LYS A 21 -8.05 1.29 5.36
CA LYS A 21 -9.17 1.45 4.42
C LYS A 21 -9.82 0.12 4.07
N LEU A 22 -9.02 -0.92 3.87
CA LEU A 22 -9.48 -2.27 3.51
C LEU A 22 -9.84 -3.14 4.72
N ARG A 23 -9.72 -2.61 5.94
CA ARG A 23 -9.96 -3.34 7.21
C ARG A 23 -9.16 -4.64 7.30
N MET A 24 -7.93 -4.64 6.78
CA MET A 24 -7.06 -5.79 6.81
C MET A 24 -6.56 -6.03 8.24
N ALA A 25 -6.63 -7.26 8.73
CA ALA A 25 -5.97 -7.64 9.97
C ALA A 25 -4.44 -7.41 9.83
N THR A 26 -3.79 -7.05 10.94
CA THR A 26 -2.36 -6.71 11.01
C THR A 26 -1.48 -7.95 10.72
N GLY A 27 -1.38 -8.33 9.45
CA GLY A 27 -0.74 -9.56 9.00
C GLY A 27 0.61 -9.33 8.35
N GLY A 28 1.53 -8.64 9.04
CA GLY A 28 2.95 -8.56 8.70
C GLY A 28 3.48 -7.14 8.52
N SER A 29 4.63 -6.87 9.16
CA SER A 29 5.38 -5.62 9.01
C SER A 29 6.04 -5.56 7.63
N ILE A 30 6.13 -4.37 7.06
CA ILE A 30 6.95 -4.11 5.89
C ILE A 30 8.40 -3.84 6.33
N LYS A 31 9.37 -4.12 5.46
CA LYS A 31 10.75 -3.64 5.63
C LYS A 31 10.96 -2.48 4.66
N ALA A 32 10.48 -1.29 5.03
CA ALA A 32 10.52 -0.10 4.18
C ALA A 32 11.92 0.23 3.65
N SER A 33 12.97 -0.12 4.42
CA SER A 33 14.37 0.03 4.04
C SER A 33 14.79 -0.72 2.76
N ASN A 34 14.02 -1.73 2.35
CA ASN A 34 14.32 -2.53 1.15
C ASN A 34 13.47 -2.11 -0.05
N PHE A 35 12.63 -1.08 0.08
CA PHE A 35 11.72 -0.66 -0.97
C PHE A 35 12.45 0.19 -2.02
N SER A 36 12.47 -0.27 -3.26
CA SER A 36 13.03 0.48 -4.39
C SER A 36 12.13 1.67 -4.76
N GLN A 37 12.67 2.58 -5.58
CA GLN A 37 11.89 3.70 -6.10
C GLN A 37 10.79 3.24 -7.07
N GLU A 38 11.02 2.18 -7.85
CA GLU A 38 10.00 1.59 -8.73
C GLU A 38 8.82 1.02 -7.92
N GLN A 39 9.13 0.26 -6.86
CA GLN A 39 8.11 -0.27 -5.95
C GLN A 39 7.31 0.85 -5.27
N TYR A 40 7.94 1.99 -5.02
CA TYR A 40 7.28 3.15 -4.42
C TYR A 40 6.27 3.80 -5.35
N GLU A 41 6.58 3.95 -6.64
CA GLU A 41 5.61 4.43 -7.63
C GLU A 41 4.41 3.48 -7.71
N ASP A 42 4.66 2.15 -7.77
CA ASP A 42 3.58 1.15 -7.77
C ASP A 42 2.72 1.21 -6.50
N LEU A 43 3.35 1.37 -5.33
CA LEU A 43 2.65 1.54 -4.05
C LEU A 43 1.83 2.82 -4.03
N LYS A 44 2.36 3.91 -4.58
CA LYS A 44 1.67 5.20 -4.64
C LYS A 44 0.45 5.12 -5.56
N ASP A 45 0.57 4.49 -6.72
CA ASP A 45 -0.56 4.27 -7.62
C ASP A 45 -1.66 3.43 -6.95
N LEU A 46 -1.27 2.38 -6.21
CA LEU A 46 -2.20 1.56 -5.44
C LEU A 46 -2.87 2.37 -4.31
N TYR A 47 -2.10 3.20 -3.60
CA TYR A 47 -2.60 4.10 -2.57
C TYR A 47 -3.63 5.08 -3.13
N ASP A 48 -3.30 5.76 -4.22
CA ASP A 48 -4.18 6.74 -4.87
C ASP A 48 -5.49 6.08 -5.32
N LEU A 49 -5.42 4.86 -5.90
CA LEU A 49 -6.60 4.06 -6.23
C LEU A 49 -7.46 3.78 -5.00
N VAL A 50 -6.85 3.32 -3.91
CA VAL A 50 -7.56 2.96 -2.66
C VAL A 50 -8.22 4.18 -2.03
N MET A 51 -7.56 5.33 -2.05
CA MET A 51 -8.08 6.58 -1.50
C MET A 51 -9.14 7.24 -2.38
N SER A 52 -9.11 7.00 -3.69
CA SER A 52 -10.08 7.57 -4.64
C SER A 52 -11.53 7.10 -4.43
N LYS A 53 -11.74 5.97 -3.73
CA LYS A 53 -13.06 5.38 -3.50
C LYS A 53 -13.42 5.29 -2.01
N PRO A 54 -14.71 5.46 -1.65
CA PRO A 54 -15.14 5.31 -0.27
C PRO A 54 -15.24 3.85 0.17
N ASN A 55 -15.62 2.93 -0.74
CA ASN A 55 -15.87 1.52 -0.45
C ASN A 55 -15.40 0.64 -1.62
N PHE A 56 -15.14 -0.63 -1.32
CA PHE A 56 -14.71 -1.66 -2.28
C PHE A 56 -15.58 -2.90 -2.13
N SER A 57 -15.84 -3.57 -3.26
CA SER A 57 -16.41 -4.92 -3.26
C SER A 57 -15.42 -5.95 -2.73
N ILE A 58 -15.91 -7.14 -2.35
CA ILE A 58 -15.06 -8.23 -1.84
C ILE A 58 -13.97 -8.60 -2.86
N SER A 59 -14.34 -8.72 -4.15
CA SER A 59 -13.38 -9.05 -5.21
C SER A 59 -12.31 -7.96 -5.41
N GLU A 60 -12.67 -6.69 -5.22
CA GLU A 60 -11.68 -5.60 -5.27
C GLU A 60 -10.74 -5.67 -4.07
N ILE A 61 -11.27 -5.92 -2.86
CA ILE A 61 -10.44 -6.09 -1.65
C ILE A 61 -9.44 -7.24 -1.84
N ASP A 62 -9.88 -8.38 -2.38
CA ASP A 62 -9.01 -9.54 -2.64
C ASP A 62 -7.92 -9.20 -3.66
N ALA A 63 -8.28 -8.50 -4.74
CA ALA A 63 -7.33 -8.08 -5.77
C ALA A 63 -6.27 -7.10 -5.21
N ILE A 64 -6.71 -6.05 -4.51
CA ILE A 64 -5.82 -5.05 -3.92
C ILE A 64 -4.90 -5.69 -2.86
N THR A 65 -5.45 -6.56 -2.02
CA THR A 65 -4.68 -7.29 -1.01
C THR A 65 -3.61 -8.18 -1.65
N THR A 66 -3.93 -8.79 -2.79
CA THR A 66 -2.98 -9.62 -3.55
C THR A 66 -1.82 -8.78 -4.09
N GLU A 67 -2.10 -7.64 -4.71
CA GLU A 67 -1.06 -6.73 -5.23
C GLU A 67 -0.20 -6.16 -4.09
N LEU A 68 -0.83 -5.70 -3.00
CA LEU A 68 -0.11 -5.22 -1.81
C LEU A 68 0.81 -6.31 -1.21
N GLY A 69 0.36 -7.57 -1.25
CA GLY A 69 1.14 -8.72 -0.83
C GLY A 69 2.34 -9.04 -1.73
N LYS A 70 2.28 -8.75 -3.04
CA LYS A 70 3.41 -8.88 -3.97
C LYS A 70 4.45 -7.80 -3.71
N LEU A 71 4.00 -6.56 -3.54
CA LEU A 71 4.87 -5.42 -3.21
C LEU A 71 5.70 -5.67 -1.94
N ARG A 72 5.11 -6.32 -0.93
CA ARG A 72 5.83 -6.69 0.30
C ARG A 72 6.92 -7.75 0.11
N LYS A 73 6.80 -8.63 -0.88
CA LYS A 73 7.68 -9.79 -1.08
C LYS A 73 8.86 -9.51 -2.01
N ALA A 74 8.75 -8.50 -2.87
CA ALA A 74 9.79 -8.06 -3.78
C ALA A 74 10.89 -7.32 -3.01
#